data_AF-A0A167N5I1-F1
#
_entry.id   AF-A0A167N5I1-F1
#
_cell.length_a   1.000
_cell.length_b   1.000
_cell.length_c   1.000
_cell.angle_alpha   90.00
_cell.angle_beta   90.00
_cell.angle_gamma   90.00
#
_symmetry.space_group_name_H-M   'P 1'
#
loop_
_entity.id
_entity.type
_entity.pdbx_description
1 polymer ?
#
loop_
_entity_poly.entity_id
_entity_poly.type
_entity_poly.pdbx_seq_one_letter_code
_entity_poly.pdbx_strand_id
1 'polypeptide(L)'
;MKLRIRQLGLFNGLWGEAAKSIRSMRKDAGLTQSQLGKKLIPVVDQATISNWETGKTPVPLTSYFLICFICGFSPEEKTKQLLESQQPENKRN
;
A
#
# COMPACT_ATOMS: atom_id res chain seq x y z
N MET A 1 -0.34 12.25 -26.80
CA MET A 1 -0.61 12.92 -25.50
C MET A 1 -1.72 12.31 -24.64
N LYS A 2 -2.50 11.29 -25.11
CA LYS A 2 -3.57 10.64 -24.33
C LYS A 2 -3.11 9.48 -23.41
N LEU A 3 -1.94 8.89 -23.66
CA LEU A 3 -1.37 7.79 -22.85
C LEU A 3 -0.92 8.24 -21.45
N ARG A 4 -0.33 9.44 -21.34
CA ARG A 4 0.29 9.95 -20.10
C ARG A 4 -0.74 10.28 -19.00
N ILE A 5 -1.93 10.76 -19.38
CA ILE A 5 -3.01 11.14 -18.45
C ILE A 5 -3.70 9.89 -17.87
N ARG A 6 -3.89 8.84 -18.68
CA ARG A 6 -4.48 7.57 -18.22
C ARG A 6 -3.57 6.79 -17.27
N GLN A 7 -2.26 6.79 -17.53
CA GLN A 7 -1.29 6.15 -16.63
C GLN A 7 -1.25 6.84 -15.26
N LEU A 8 -1.26 8.17 -15.21
CA LEU A 8 -1.29 8.93 -13.94
C LEU A 8 -2.54 8.63 -13.10
N GLY A 9 -3.71 8.49 -13.73
CA GLY A 9 -4.95 8.10 -13.03
C GLY A 9 -4.89 6.70 -12.42
N LEU A 10 -4.32 5.74 -13.16
CA LEU A 10 -4.11 4.36 -12.69
C LEU A 10 -3.14 4.32 -11.50
N PHE A 11 -2.01 5.02 -11.59
CA PHE A 11 -1.02 5.05 -10.51
C PHE A 11 -1.55 5.72 -9.25
N ASN A 12 -2.35 6.79 -9.38
CA ASN A 12 -3.00 7.43 -8.24
C ASN A 12 -4.00 6.51 -7.54
N GLY A 13 -4.81 5.76 -8.29
CA GLY A 13 -5.74 4.77 -7.72
C GLY A 13 -5.00 3.65 -6.99
N LEU A 14 -3.96 3.10 -7.63
CA LEU A 14 -3.10 2.06 -7.06
C LEU A 14 -2.41 2.50 -5.76
N TRP A 15 -1.88 3.74 -5.72
CA TRP A 15 -1.27 4.30 -4.52
C TRP A 15 -2.28 4.48 -3.38
N GLY A 16 -3.49 4.95 -3.69
CA GLY A 16 -4.56 5.07 -2.71
C GLY A 16 -4.94 3.73 -2.08
N GLU A 17 -5.05 2.68 -2.90
CA GLU A 17 -5.34 1.33 -2.39
C GLU A 17 -4.17 0.73 -1.61
N ALA A 18 -2.92 1.00 -2.02
CA ALA A 18 -1.74 0.55 -1.28
C ALA A 18 -1.70 1.18 0.13
N ALA A 19 -2.01 2.47 0.22
CA ALA A 19 -2.07 3.20 1.49
C ALA A 19 -3.11 2.60 2.45
N LYS A 20 -4.33 2.30 1.95
CA LYS A 20 -5.38 1.63 2.73
C LYS A 20 -4.96 0.23 3.16
N SER A 21 -4.34 -0.53 2.26
CA SER A 21 -3.85 -1.88 2.51
C SER A 21 -2.82 -1.91 3.63
N ILE A 22 -1.82 -1.01 3.61
CA ILE A 22 -0.83 -0.86 4.71
C ILE A 22 -1.53 -0.62 6.03
N ARG A 23 -2.47 0.34 6.06
CA ARG A 23 -3.17 0.71 7.29
C ARG A 23 -3.98 -0.45 7.85
N SER A 24 -4.66 -1.23 7.00
CA SER A 24 -5.41 -2.42 7.41
C SER A 24 -4.46 -3.47 8.00
N MET A 25 -3.45 -3.88 7.24
CA MET A 25 -2.49 -4.91 7.66
C MET A 25 -1.83 -4.56 9.00
N ARG A 26 -1.42 -3.31 9.19
CA ARG A 26 -0.84 -2.84 10.45
C ARG A 26 -1.81 -2.99 11.62
N LYS A 27 -3.07 -2.58 11.43
CA LYS A 27 -4.09 -2.65 12.47
C LYS A 27 -4.43 -4.10 12.82
N ASP A 28 -4.52 -4.97 11.82
CA ASP A 28 -4.78 -6.40 11.98
C ASP A 28 -3.65 -7.08 12.77
N ALA A 29 -2.41 -6.64 12.55
CA ALA A 29 -1.23 -7.04 13.32
C ALA A 29 -1.14 -6.40 14.73
N GLY A 30 -2.09 -5.56 15.14
CA GLY A 30 -2.10 -4.91 16.44
C GLY A 30 -0.99 -3.87 16.66
N LEU A 31 -0.38 -3.36 15.58
CA LEU A 31 0.77 -2.45 15.66
C LEU A 31 0.33 -0.99 15.62
N THR A 32 0.96 -0.14 16.43
CA THR A 32 0.96 1.32 16.21
C THR A 32 1.86 1.69 15.01
N GLN A 33 1.67 2.87 14.44
CA GLN A 33 2.51 3.35 13.35
C GLN A 33 4.00 3.46 13.75
N SER A 34 4.28 3.87 14.99
CA SER A 34 5.67 3.90 15.52
C SER A 34 6.27 2.51 15.65
N GLN A 35 5.49 1.52 16.12
CA GLN A 35 5.97 0.13 16.21
C GLN A 35 6.23 -0.48 14.84
N LEU A 36 5.39 -0.19 13.83
CA LEU A 36 5.65 -0.62 12.45
C LEU A 36 6.94 0.02 11.92
N GLY A 37 7.11 1.33 12.07
CA GLY A 37 8.31 2.05 11.61
C GLY A 37 9.61 1.50 12.18
N LYS A 38 9.61 1.12 13.47
CA LYS A 38 10.74 0.48 14.17
C LYS A 38 11.07 -0.93 13.68
N LYS A 39 10.13 -1.62 13.04
CA LYS A 39 10.33 -2.98 12.49
C LYS A 39 10.84 -2.97 11.05
N LEU A 40 10.82 -1.82 10.37
CA LEU A 40 11.29 -1.70 9.00
C LEU A 40 12.81 -1.56 8.93
N ILE A 41 13.35 -1.87 7.74
CA ILE A 41 14.76 -1.76 7.41
C ILE A 41 14.88 -0.99 6.07
N PRO A 42 15.43 0.24 6.06
CA PRO A 42 15.85 1.01 7.23
C PRO A 42 14.66 1.39 8.13
N VAL A 43 14.94 1.65 9.41
CA VAL A 43 13.94 2.15 10.36
C VAL A 43 13.44 3.51 9.89
N VAL A 44 12.13 3.72 9.99
CA VAL A 44 11.49 5.01 9.68
C VAL A 44 10.68 5.50 10.88
N ASP A 45 10.44 6.80 10.93
CA ASP A 45 9.63 7.42 11.98
C ASP A 45 8.12 7.17 11.78
N GLN A 46 7.33 7.51 12.80
CA GLN A 46 5.88 7.38 12.76
C GLN A 46 5.24 8.28 11.68
N ALA A 47 5.80 9.47 11.44
CA ALA A 47 5.29 10.41 10.45
C ALA A 47 5.40 9.85 9.03
N THR A 48 6.48 9.15 8.72
CA THR A 48 6.71 8.45 7.45
C THR A 48 5.63 7.38 7.22
N ILE A 49 5.37 6.55 8.22
CA ILE A 49 4.27 5.55 8.15
C ILE A 49 2.92 6.24 7.94
N SER A 50 2.66 7.34 8.65
CA SER A 50 1.43 8.11 8.47
C SER A 50 1.29 8.68 7.06
N ASN A 51 2.37 9.19 6.47
CA ASN A 51 2.34 9.70 5.10
C ASN A 51 2.08 8.59 4.06
N TRP A 52 2.61 7.39 4.29
CA TRP A 52 2.31 6.22 3.44
C TRP A 52 0.86 5.76 3.60
N GLU A 53 0.34 5.65 4.83
CA GLU A 53 -1.04 5.20 5.11
C GLU A 53 -2.13 6.17 4.66
N THR A 54 -1.78 7.45 4.49
CA THR A 54 -2.70 8.47 3.98
C THR A 54 -2.54 8.71 2.47
N GLY A 55 -1.57 8.06 1.83
CA GLY A 55 -1.25 8.28 0.41
C GLY A 55 -0.62 9.65 0.13
N LYS A 56 -0.23 10.42 1.15
CA LYS A 56 0.43 11.72 0.99
C LYS A 56 1.78 11.59 0.28
N THR A 57 2.48 10.48 0.52
CA THR A 57 3.69 10.10 -0.20
C THR A 57 3.62 8.64 -0.59
N PRO A 58 4.12 8.25 -1.78
CA PRO A 58 4.15 6.85 -2.19
C PRO A 58 5.07 6.04 -1.27
N VAL A 59 4.63 4.84 -0.94
CA VAL A 59 5.47 3.84 -0.26
C VAL A 59 6.43 3.21 -1.27
N PRO A 60 7.73 3.05 -0.95
CA PRO A 60 8.64 2.26 -1.77
C PRO A 60 8.19 0.79 -1.84
N LEU A 61 8.34 0.13 -2.99
CA LEU A 61 7.90 -1.26 -3.18
C LEU A 61 8.55 -2.22 -2.18
N THR A 62 9.84 -2.04 -1.91
CA THR A 62 10.58 -2.84 -0.91
C THR A 62 9.99 -2.66 0.49
N SER A 63 9.68 -1.43 0.89
CA SER A 63 9.01 -1.14 2.15
C SER A 63 7.62 -1.77 2.21
N TYR A 64 6.85 -1.72 1.12
CA TYR A 64 5.54 -2.37 1.06
C TYR A 64 5.63 -3.88 1.32
N PHE A 65 6.57 -4.57 0.67
CA PHE A 65 6.79 -6.01 0.90
C PHE A 65 7.24 -6.32 2.33
N LEU A 66 8.14 -5.52 2.89
CA LEU A 66 8.52 -5.67 4.29
C LEU A 66 7.33 -5.47 5.23
N ILE A 67 6.46 -4.50 4.96
CA ILE A 67 5.23 -4.29 5.74
C ILE A 67 4.34 -5.54 5.67
N CYS A 68 4.14 -6.12 4.47
CA CYS A 68 3.40 -7.37 4.32
C CYS A 68 3.97 -8.47 5.24
N PHE A 69 5.27 -8.74 5.17
CA PHE A 69 5.91 -9.75 6.01
C PHE A 69 5.81 -9.45 7.51
N ILE A 70 6.06 -8.21 7.92
CA ILE A 70 5.97 -7.78 9.32
C ILE A 70 4.55 -7.97 9.88
N CYS A 71 3.54 -7.74 9.03
CA CYS A 71 2.13 -7.87 9.43
C CYS A 71 1.57 -9.28 9.21
N GLY A 72 2.38 -10.23 8.72
CA GLY A 72 1.97 -11.63 8.54
C GLY A 72 1.17 -11.90 7.26
N PHE A 73 1.34 -11.09 6.21
CA PHE A 73 0.66 -11.26 4.93
C PHE A 73 1.65 -11.63 3.81
N SER A 74 1.18 -12.44 2.84
CA SER A 74 1.90 -12.68 1.60
C SER A 74 1.91 -11.42 0.73
N PRO A 75 3.09 -10.88 0.34
CA PRO A 75 3.15 -9.74 -0.57
C PRO A 75 2.56 -10.05 -1.95
N GLU A 76 2.66 -11.29 -2.42
CA GLU A 76 2.10 -11.72 -3.70
C GLU A 76 0.57 -11.62 -3.68
N GLU A 77 -0.06 -12.20 -2.66
CA GLU A 77 -1.53 -12.17 -2.51
C GLU A 77 -2.05 -10.75 -2.36
N LYS A 78 -1.36 -9.91 -1.57
CA LYS A 78 -1.75 -8.51 -1.36
C LYS A 78 -1.58 -7.67 -2.61
N THR A 79 -0.51 -7.90 -3.37
CA THR A 79 -0.30 -7.22 -4.66
C THR A 79 -1.36 -7.63 -5.67
N LYS A 80 -1.72 -8.92 -5.73
CA LYS A 80 -2.81 -9.41 -6.58
C LYS A 80 -4.14 -8.76 -6.24
N GLN A 81 -4.53 -8.74 -4.96
CA GLN A 81 -5.77 -8.08 -4.49
C GLN A 81 -5.80 -6.59 -4.90
N LEU A 82 -4.66 -5.92 -4.79
CA LEU A 82 -4.51 -4.51 -5.12
C LEU A 82 -4.59 -4.24 -6.64
N LEU A 83 -4.07 -5.15 -7.47
CA LEU A 83 -4.19 -5.05 -8.93
C LEU A 83 -5.62 -5.36 -9.40
N GLU A 84 -6.28 -6.32 -8.77
CA GLU A 84 -7.67 -6.68 -9.06
C GLU A 84 -8.66 -5.56 -8.69
N SER A 85 -8.40 -4.81 -7.61
CA SER A 85 -9.26 -3.69 -7.20
C SER A 85 -9.25 -2.51 -8.18
N GLN A 86 -8.26 -2.44 -9.08
CA GLN A 86 -8.16 -1.42 -10.13
C GLN A 86 -8.79 -1.85 -11.45
N GLN A 87 -9.23 -3.11 -11.58
CA GLN A 87 -9.98 -3.51 -12.76
C GLN A 87 -11.38 -2.88 -12.68
N PRO A 88 -11.78 -2.04 -13.66
CA PRO A 88 -13.15 -1.60 -13.73
C PRO A 88 -13.98 -2.87 -13.86
N GLU A 89 -14.87 -3.09 -12.89
CA GLU A 89 -15.78 -4.22 -12.81
C GLU A 89 -15.99 -4.92 -14.14
N ASN A 90 -15.78 -6.22 -14.11
CA ASN A 90 -16.52 -7.22 -14.86
C ASN A 90 -18.03 -6.92 -14.66
N LYS A 91 -18.51 -5.85 -15.30
CA LYS A 91 -19.90 -5.43 -15.38
C LYS A 91 -20.60 -6.53 -16.15
N ARG A 92 -20.92 -7.59 -15.41
CA ARG A 92 -21.75 -8.70 -15.86
C ARG A 92 -23.09 -8.13 -16.28
N ASN A 93 -23.47 -8.57 -17.48
CA ASN A 93 -24.82 -8.78 -17.99
C ASN A 93 -25.58 -7.54 -18.45
#